data_AF-A0A8D0F572-F1
#
_entry.id   AF-A0A8D0F572-F1
#
_cell.length_a   1.000
_cell.length_b   1.000
_cell.length_c   1.000
_cell.angle_alpha   90.00
_cell.angle_beta   90.00
_cell.angle_gamma   90.00
#
_symmetry.space_group_name_H-M   'P 1'
#
loop_
_entity.id
_entity.type
_entity.pdbx_description
1 polymer ?
#
loop_
_entity_poly.entity_id
_entity_poly.type
_entity_poly.pdbx_seq_one_letter_code
_entity_poly.pdbx_strand_id
1 'polypeptide(L)'
;MNRFKASKFRHTEARLPRREAWIGGIRAGSGASCGNHVKASCRWVAFNAEAAGVLGIVPLECKDGGKRTVSQLCCHSDAVTDFDFSPFDQLLLATGSADETVKVWRLPESGQDMPSGAGLTLGPGGGPVDVLQFHPTADGILASGAGKQVTVWDVGQQQPLTGSETAASSAPPAR
;
A
#
# COMPACT_ATOMS: atom_id res chain seq x y z
N MET A 1 -15.84 -47.12 12.58
CA MET A 1 -15.52 -45.80 13.17
C MET A 1 -14.88 -44.91 12.11
N ASN A 2 -15.51 -43.80 11.72
CA ASN A 2 -14.93 -42.87 10.75
C ASN A 2 -13.79 -42.08 11.40
N ARG A 3 -12.56 -42.36 10.97
CA ARG A 3 -11.31 -41.83 11.54
C ARG A 3 -10.97 -40.40 11.09
N PHE A 4 -11.74 -39.83 10.15
CA PHE A 4 -11.52 -38.48 9.62
C PHE A 4 -12.83 -37.69 9.56
N LYS A 5 -12.83 -36.53 10.21
CA LYS A 5 -13.92 -35.54 10.14
C LYS A 5 -13.70 -34.69 8.89
N ALA A 6 -14.70 -34.61 8.01
CA ALA A 6 -14.60 -33.75 6.83
C ALA A 6 -14.37 -32.29 7.23
N SER A 7 -13.57 -31.57 6.44
CA SER A 7 -13.34 -30.14 6.65
C SER A 7 -14.65 -29.36 6.61
N LYS A 8 -14.80 -28.36 7.50
CA LYS A 8 -15.92 -27.41 7.48
C LYS A 8 -15.98 -26.58 6.18
N PHE A 9 -14.86 -26.54 5.44
CA PHE A 9 -14.70 -25.78 4.19
C PHE A 9 -14.72 -26.67 2.95
N ARG A 10 -15.09 -27.95 3.07
CA ARG A 10 -15.11 -28.90 1.95
C ARG A 10 -16.03 -28.45 0.79
N HIS A 11 -17.02 -27.61 1.09
CA HIS A 11 -18.00 -27.08 0.14
C HIS A 11 -17.93 -25.56 0.00
N THR A 12 -16.77 -24.95 0.26
CA THR A 12 -16.58 -23.51 0.03
C THR A 12 -16.50 -23.25 -1.47
N GLU A 13 -17.42 -22.44 -1.98
CA GLU A 13 -17.50 -22.07 -3.39
C GLU A 13 -17.42 -20.55 -3.56
N ALA A 14 -16.71 -20.10 -4.60
CA ALA A 14 -16.65 -18.69 -4.95
C ALA A 14 -17.98 -18.26 -5.58
N ARG A 15 -18.60 -17.22 -5.02
CA ARG A 15 -19.79 -16.59 -5.60
C ARG A 15 -19.38 -15.26 -6.19
N LEU A 16 -19.40 -15.18 -7.52
CA LEU A 16 -19.10 -13.94 -8.21
C LEU A 16 -20.25 -12.94 -7.97
N PRO A 17 -19.94 -11.70 -7.57
CA PRO A 17 -20.94 -10.65 -7.46
C PRO A 17 -21.51 -10.32 -8.84
N ARG A 18 -22.78 -9.90 -8.87
CA ARG A 18 -23.41 -9.42 -10.11
C ARG A 18 -22.75 -8.13 -10.59
N ARG A 19 -22.89 -7.82 -11.89
CA ARG A 19 -22.20 -6.69 -12.55
C ARG A 19 -22.49 -5.34 -11.91
N GLU A 20 -23.64 -5.18 -11.28
CA GLU A 20 -24.05 -3.93 -10.62
C GLU A 20 -23.18 -3.62 -9.38
N ALA A 21 -22.60 -4.66 -8.76
CA ALA A 21 -21.71 -4.52 -7.63
C ALA A 21 -20.24 -4.31 -8.04
N TRP A 22 -19.93 -4.39 -9.34
CA TRP A 22 -18.58 -4.22 -9.86
C TRP A 22 -18.17 -2.76 -9.82
N ILE A 23 -16.90 -2.51 -9.54
CA ILE A 23 -16.31 -1.19 -9.65
C ILE A 23 -15.84 -1.01 -11.10
N GLY A 24 -16.55 -0.19 -11.85
CA GLY A 24 -16.23 0.12 -13.25
C GLY A 24 -15.42 1.40 -13.42
N GLY A 25 -14.87 1.62 -14.62
CA GLY A 25 -14.11 2.83 -14.93
C GLY A 25 -12.69 2.86 -14.35
N ILE A 26 -12.19 1.71 -13.91
CA ILE A 26 -10.83 1.54 -13.42
C ILE A 26 -9.86 1.61 -14.61
N ARG A 27 -8.96 2.59 -14.59
CA ARG A 27 -7.77 2.63 -15.45
C ARG A 27 -6.57 2.16 -14.63
N ALA A 28 -6.49 0.85 -14.42
CA ALA A 28 -5.40 0.25 -13.68
C ALA A 28 -4.14 0.22 -14.55
N GLY A 29 -3.00 0.61 -13.98
CA GLY A 29 -1.71 0.53 -14.65
C GLY A 29 -1.19 -0.89 -14.71
N SER A 30 -0.48 -1.22 -15.80
CA SER A 30 0.21 -2.50 -15.98
C SER A 30 1.70 -2.43 -15.60
N GLY A 31 2.08 -1.47 -14.76
CA GLY A 31 3.46 -1.30 -14.31
C GLY A 31 3.97 -2.57 -13.63
N ALA A 32 5.12 -3.07 -14.08
CA ALA A 32 5.80 -4.19 -13.44
C ALA A 32 6.36 -3.71 -12.10
N SER A 33 5.62 -3.91 -11.01
CA SER A 33 6.13 -3.82 -9.65
C SER A 33 5.96 -5.18 -8.97
N CYS A 34 6.80 -5.45 -7.98
CA CYS A 34 6.67 -6.63 -7.12
C CYS A 34 5.80 -6.35 -5.88
N GLY A 35 5.39 -5.10 -5.69
CA GLY A 35 4.57 -4.66 -4.57
C GLY A 35 3.08 -4.94 -4.77
N ASN A 36 2.27 -4.38 -3.88
CA ASN A 36 0.83 -4.55 -3.92
C ASN A 36 0.22 -3.72 -5.06
N HIS A 37 -0.55 -4.36 -5.94
CA HIS A 37 -1.28 -3.65 -7.01
C HIS A 37 -2.69 -3.24 -6.62
N VAL A 38 -3.24 -3.86 -5.57
CA VAL A 38 -4.54 -3.56 -4.98
C VAL A 38 -4.46 -3.79 -3.48
N LYS A 39 -4.92 -2.81 -2.69
CA LYS A 39 -5.11 -2.93 -1.24
C LYS A 39 -6.42 -2.29 -0.83
N ALA A 40 -6.94 -2.72 0.30
CA ALA A 40 -8.15 -2.13 0.86
C ALA A 40 -7.99 -1.91 2.35
N SER A 41 -8.52 -0.80 2.84
CA SER A 41 -8.90 -0.62 4.23
C SER A 41 -10.37 -0.97 4.41
N CYS A 42 -10.95 -0.71 5.58
CA CYS A 42 -12.39 -0.81 5.78
C CYS A 42 -13.20 0.23 4.98
N ARG A 43 -12.54 1.28 4.47
CA ARG A 43 -13.22 2.42 3.83
C ARG A 43 -12.87 2.60 2.36
N TRP A 44 -11.63 2.31 1.99
CA TRP A 44 -11.07 2.64 0.68
C TRP A 44 -10.44 1.41 0.05
N VAL A 45 -10.50 1.32 -1.28
CA VAL A 45 -9.63 0.46 -2.08
C VAL A 45 -8.66 1.36 -2.82
N ALA A 46 -7.37 1.06 -2.73
CA ALA A 46 -6.31 1.68 -3.48
C ALA A 46 -5.78 0.71 -4.54
N PHE A 47 -5.46 1.22 -5.72
CA PHE A 47 -4.88 0.45 -6.81
C PHE A 47 -3.96 1.32 -7.66
N ASN A 48 -2.99 0.69 -8.33
CA ASN A 48 -2.10 1.41 -9.24
C ASN A 48 -2.87 1.96 -10.44
N ALA A 49 -2.79 3.27 -10.68
CA ALA A 49 -3.38 3.88 -11.86
C ALA A 49 -2.48 3.74 -13.09
N GLU A 50 -3.03 4.01 -14.26
CA GLU A 50 -2.29 4.01 -15.54
C GLU A 50 -1.16 5.05 -15.58
N ALA A 51 -1.36 6.21 -14.94
CA ALA A 51 -0.35 7.26 -14.86
C ALA A 51 0.70 6.93 -13.77
N ALA A 52 1.98 7.08 -14.10
CA ALA A 52 3.07 6.94 -13.15
C ALA A 52 2.90 7.92 -11.96
N GLY A 53 3.23 7.46 -10.75
CA GLY A 53 3.10 8.25 -9.53
C GLY A 53 1.67 8.47 -9.04
N VAL A 54 0.66 7.92 -9.72
CA VAL A 54 -0.76 8.12 -9.38
C VAL A 54 -1.38 6.82 -8.88
N LEU A 55 -2.15 6.92 -7.78
CA LEU A 55 -3.01 5.84 -7.30
C LEU A 55 -4.48 6.14 -7.61
N GLY A 56 -5.23 5.10 -7.96
CA GLY A 56 -6.67 5.12 -7.98
C GLY A 56 -7.22 4.77 -6.59
N ILE A 57 -8.08 5.62 -6.05
CA ILE A 57 -8.72 5.46 -4.75
C ILE A 57 -10.23 5.39 -4.97
N VAL A 58 -10.89 4.36 -4.43
CA VAL A 58 -12.34 4.17 -4.57
C VAL A 58 -12.96 3.81 -3.22
N PRO A 59 -14.10 4.40 -2.82
CA PRO A 59 -14.73 4.06 -1.56
C PRO A 59 -15.39 2.67 -1.64
N LEU A 60 -15.28 1.90 -0.55
CA LEU A 60 -15.94 0.59 -0.43
C LEU A 60 -17.45 0.74 -0.27
N GLU A 61 -17.90 1.72 0.51
CA GLU A 61 -19.31 2.02 0.70
C GLU A 61 -19.66 3.38 0.08
N CYS A 62 -20.77 3.42 -0.66
CA CYS A 62 -21.40 4.68 -1.07
C CYS A 62 -22.57 4.95 -0.13
N LYS A 63 -22.60 6.15 0.49
CA LYS A 63 -23.65 6.53 1.45
C LYS A 63 -25.06 6.53 0.86
N ASP A 64 -25.21 6.61 -0.46
CA ASP A 64 -26.53 6.74 -1.13
C ASP A 64 -26.82 5.68 -2.20
N GLY A 65 -26.10 4.54 -2.21
CA GLY A 65 -26.23 3.54 -3.30
C GLY A 65 -25.80 4.08 -4.69
N GLY A 66 -25.16 5.25 -4.71
CA GLY A 66 -24.61 5.87 -5.91
C GLY A 66 -23.44 5.08 -6.51
N LYS A 67 -23.11 5.40 -7.75
CA LYS A 67 -21.98 4.81 -8.46
C LYS A 67 -20.68 5.11 -7.71
N ARG A 68 -19.90 4.07 -7.41
CA ARG A 68 -18.54 4.23 -6.86
C ARG A 68 -17.69 4.98 -7.88
N THR A 69 -17.24 6.18 -7.51
CA THR A 69 -16.37 7.01 -8.34
C THR A 69 -14.91 6.77 -7.94
N VAL A 70 -14.06 6.60 -8.95
CA VAL A 70 -12.61 6.51 -8.75
C VAL A 70 -12.05 7.93 -8.67
N SER A 71 -11.37 8.23 -7.57
CA SER A 71 -10.54 9.42 -7.40
C SER A 71 -9.10 9.10 -7.73
N GLN A 72 -8.35 10.09 -8.22
CA GLN A 72 -6.92 9.97 -8.45
C GLN A 72 -6.16 10.69 -7.33
N LEU A 73 -5.14 10.02 -6.80
CA LEU A 73 -4.21 10.58 -5.83
C LEU A 73 -2.84 10.69 -6.50
N CYS A 74 -2.39 11.92 -6.74
CA CYS A 74 -1.07 12.20 -7.31
C CYS A 74 -0.02 12.11 -6.21
N CYS A 75 0.54 10.92 -6.03
CA CYS A 75 1.37 10.61 -4.88
C CYS A 75 2.83 11.06 -5.07
N HIS A 76 3.42 10.69 -6.20
CA HIS A 76 4.86 10.69 -6.41
C HIS A 76 5.23 11.28 -7.78
N SER A 77 6.49 11.68 -7.94
CA SER A 77 7.01 12.16 -9.23
C SER A 77 7.40 11.02 -10.18
N ASP A 78 7.54 9.81 -9.66
CA ASP A 78 7.84 8.59 -10.42
C ASP A 78 6.87 7.45 -10.03
N ALA A 79 6.98 6.29 -10.68
CA ALA A 79 6.10 5.15 -10.48
C ALA A 79 5.95 4.78 -8.99
N VAL A 80 4.71 4.56 -8.55
CA VAL A 80 4.44 3.97 -7.24
C VAL A 80 4.76 2.48 -7.34
N THR A 81 5.68 2.03 -6.52
CA THR A 81 6.19 0.65 -6.52
C THR A 81 5.40 -0.23 -5.56
N ASP A 82 5.04 0.31 -4.39
CA ASP A 82 4.22 -0.36 -3.38
C ASP A 82 3.41 0.64 -2.54
N PHE A 83 2.35 0.15 -1.91
CA PHE A 83 1.53 0.91 -0.97
C PHE A 83 0.80 -0.01 0.01
N ASP A 84 0.52 0.50 1.21
CA ASP A 84 -0.15 -0.27 2.25
C ASP A 84 -1.04 0.62 3.13
N PHE A 85 -2.15 0.08 3.60
CA PHE A 85 -3.03 0.75 4.57
C PHE A 85 -2.62 0.40 6.00
N SER A 86 -2.78 1.34 6.92
CA SER A 86 -2.59 1.02 8.34
C SER A 86 -3.67 0.04 8.80
N PRO A 87 -3.30 -1.04 9.53
CA PRO A 87 -4.26 -1.94 10.14
C PRO A 87 -4.99 -1.31 11.35
N PHE A 88 -4.53 -0.16 11.84
CA PHE A 88 -5.09 0.55 12.99
C PHE A 88 -5.90 1.81 12.61
N ASP A 89 -5.59 2.43 11.48
CA ASP A 89 -6.30 3.61 10.95
C ASP A 89 -6.72 3.38 9.49
N GLN A 90 -8.03 3.25 9.27
CA GLN A 90 -8.63 2.98 7.97
C GLN A 90 -8.45 4.10 6.93
N LEU A 91 -8.03 5.29 7.37
CA LEU A 91 -7.79 6.46 6.53
C LEU A 91 -6.30 6.69 6.27
N LEU A 92 -5.40 5.95 6.91
CA LEU A 92 -3.97 6.12 6.77
C LEU A 92 -3.42 5.19 5.67
N LEU A 93 -2.80 5.78 4.66
CA LEU A 93 -2.20 5.09 3.52
C LEU A 93 -0.73 5.49 3.40
N ALA A 94 0.17 4.51 3.29
CA ALA A 94 1.58 4.73 2.95
C ALA A 94 1.82 4.34 1.49
N THR A 95 2.63 5.12 0.79
CA THR A 95 3.01 4.89 -0.61
C THR A 95 4.52 5.01 -0.78
N GLY A 96 5.09 4.15 -1.61
CA GLY A 96 6.52 4.07 -1.88
C GLY A 96 6.75 4.13 -3.37
N SER A 97 7.86 4.72 -3.77
CA SER A 97 8.09 5.01 -5.18
C SER A 97 9.54 4.83 -5.59
N ALA A 98 9.72 4.71 -6.91
CA ALA A 98 10.99 4.86 -7.57
C ALA A 98 11.60 6.27 -7.41
N ASP A 99 10.83 7.27 -6.96
CA ASP A 99 11.34 8.60 -6.58
C ASP A 99 12.16 8.62 -5.27
N GLU A 100 12.46 7.43 -4.72
CA GLU A 100 13.25 7.20 -3.51
C GLU A 100 12.59 7.69 -2.21
N THR A 101 11.31 8.07 -2.27
CA THR A 101 10.56 8.54 -1.10
C THR A 101 9.43 7.60 -0.71
N VAL A 102 9.13 7.62 0.59
CA VAL A 102 7.91 7.05 1.16
C VAL A 102 7.03 8.22 1.60
N LYS A 103 5.77 8.23 1.17
CA LYS A 103 4.80 9.27 1.55
C LYS A 103 3.66 8.65 2.33
N VAL A 104 3.21 9.35 3.36
CA VAL A 104 2.05 8.95 4.16
C VAL A 104 0.93 9.95 3.98
N TRP A 105 -0.25 9.42 3.71
CA TRP A 105 -1.46 10.14 3.34
C TRP A 105 -2.54 9.86 4.36
N ARG A 106 -3.20 10.92 4.83
CA ARG A 106 -4.48 10.80 5.51
C ARG A 106 -5.57 11.04 4.49
N LEU A 107 -6.23 9.96 4.07
CA LEU A 107 -7.38 10.02 3.18
C LEU A 107 -8.57 10.63 3.94
N PRO A 108 -9.42 11.41 3.28
CA PRO A 108 -10.57 11.99 3.92
C PRO A 108 -11.68 10.94 4.10
N GLU A 109 -12.77 11.36 4.73
CA GLU A 109 -14.00 10.59 4.70
C GLU A 109 -14.62 10.57 3.28
N SER A 110 -15.38 9.52 2.97
CA SER A 110 -16.03 9.39 1.66
C SER A 110 -16.91 10.61 1.35
N GLY A 111 -16.73 11.19 0.16
CA GLY A 111 -17.47 12.35 -0.32
C GLY A 111 -16.72 13.68 -0.18
N GLN A 112 -15.49 13.66 0.34
CA GLN A 112 -14.58 14.80 0.36
C GLN A 112 -13.47 14.64 -0.69
N ASP A 113 -12.87 15.76 -1.06
CA ASP A 113 -11.79 15.81 -2.04
C ASP A 113 -10.51 15.14 -1.54
N MET A 114 -9.81 14.45 -2.45
CA MET A 114 -8.52 13.82 -2.13
C MET A 114 -7.48 14.86 -1.70
N PRO A 115 -6.55 14.51 -0.80
CA PRO A 115 -5.53 15.43 -0.33
C PRO A 115 -4.62 15.84 -1.49
N SER A 116 -4.27 17.13 -1.53
CA SER A 116 -3.37 17.70 -2.54
C SER A 116 -1.89 17.45 -2.25
N GLY A 117 -1.56 16.93 -1.06
CA GLY A 117 -0.20 16.65 -0.64
C GLY A 117 -0.14 15.62 0.50
N ALA A 118 1.03 15.00 0.64
CA ALA A 118 1.27 14.02 1.69
C ALA A 118 1.34 14.71 3.06
N GLY A 119 0.79 14.07 4.10
CA GLY A 119 0.91 14.56 5.47
C GLY A 119 2.33 14.36 6.03
N LEU A 120 3.06 13.39 5.49
CA LEU A 120 4.45 13.10 5.85
C LEU A 120 5.19 12.56 4.62
N THR A 121 6.43 13.00 4.43
CA THR A 121 7.36 12.42 3.45
C THR A 121 8.60 11.95 4.20
N LEU A 122 8.98 10.69 3.98
CA LEU A 122 10.12 10.01 4.57
C LEU A 122 11.11 9.70 3.45
N GLY A 123 12.37 10.11 3.60
CA GLY A 123 13.41 9.96 2.57
C GLY A 123 13.90 11.29 1.97
N PRO A 124 14.79 11.25 0.95
CA PRO A 124 15.11 10.06 0.15
C PRO A 124 16.01 9.03 0.87
N GLY A 125 15.70 7.75 0.64
CA GLY A 125 16.30 6.59 1.32
C GLY A 125 17.45 5.92 0.59
N GLY A 126 18.22 6.66 -0.23
CA GLY A 126 19.40 6.15 -0.92
C GLY A 126 19.12 5.20 -2.09
N GLY A 127 17.87 5.08 -2.53
CA GLY A 127 17.46 4.33 -3.71
C GLY A 127 15.94 4.14 -3.81
N PRO A 128 15.45 3.56 -4.92
CA PRO A 128 14.04 3.25 -5.14
C PRO A 128 13.47 2.41 -4.00
N VAL A 129 12.28 2.79 -3.53
CA VAL A 129 11.54 1.96 -2.56
C VAL A 129 10.95 0.78 -3.32
N ASP A 130 11.26 -0.43 -2.89
CA ASP A 130 10.77 -1.66 -3.53
C ASP A 130 9.51 -2.22 -2.84
N VAL A 131 9.48 -2.12 -1.51
CA VAL A 131 8.42 -2.72 -0.67
C VAL A 131 8.05 -1.82 0.50
N LEU A 132 6.78 -1.86 0.89
CA LEU A 132 6.23 -1.19 2.05
C LEU A 132 5.27 -2.07 2.83
N GLN A 133 5.39 -2.05 4.15
CA GLN A 133 4.49 -2.81 5.00
C GLN A 133 4.28 -2.13 6.36
N PHE A 134 3.02 -1.87 6.72
CA PHE A 134 2.69 -1.49 8.08
C PHE A 134 2.83 -2.67 9.03
N HIS A 135 3.30 -2.40 10.25
CA HIS A 135 3.41 -3.43 11.26
C HIS A 135 2.03 -3.94 11.67
N PRO A 136 1.77 -5.25 11.69
CA PRO A 136 0.43 -5.79 11.91
C PRO A 136 -0.07 -5.67 13.37
N THR A 137 0.83 -5.41 14.33
CA THR A 137 0.50 -5.42 15.77
C THR A 137 0.93 -4.17 16.53
N ALA A 138 1.61 -3.22 15.89
CA ALA A 138 2.09 -1.99 16.53
C ALA A 138 1.68 -0.81 15.66
N ASP A 139 0.97 0.14 16.25
CA ASP A 139 0.47 1.31 15.55
C ASP A 139 1.61 2.25 15.14
N GLY A 140 1.45 2.90 13.99
CA GLY A 140 2.40 3.87 13.47
C GLY A 140 3.75 3.32 12.98
N ILE A 141 4.00 2.01 13.07
CA ILE A 141 5.26 1.42 12.62
C ILE A 141 5.14 1.00 11.15
N LEU A 142 6.05 1.52 10.32
CA LEU A 142 6.12 1.23 8.88
C LEU A 142 7.52 0.73 8.52
N ALA A 143 7.61 -0.37 7.80
CA ALA A 143 8.87 -0.86 7.22
C ALA A 143 8.93 -0.52 5.73
N SER A 144 10.06 -0.01 5.27
CA SER A 144 10.36 0.21 3.85
C SER A 144 11.64 -0.49 3.45
N GLY A 145 11.61 -1.23 2.34
CA GLY A 145 12.81 -1.78 1.71
C GLY A 145 13.21 -0.95 0.49
N ALA A 146 14.49 -0.61 0.37
CA ALA A 146 15.07 0.06 -0.78
C ALA A 146 16.40 -0.62 -1.14
N GLY A 147 16.43 -1.41 -2.21
CA GLY A 147 17.59 -2.19 -2.63
C GLY A 147 18.08 -3.16 -1.54
N LYS A 148 19.19 -2.82 -0.87
CA LYS A 148 19.80 -3.64 0.21
C LYS A 148 19.56 -3.06 1.60
N GLN A 149 18.79 -1.99 1.71
CA GLN A 149 18.51 -1.34 2.98
C GLN A 149 17.06 -1.57 3.36
N VAL A 150 16.85 -1.85 4.65
CA VAL A 150 15.51 -1.86 5.25
C VAL A 150 15.49 -0.82 6.35
N THR A 151 14.54 0.09 6.27
CA THR A 151 14.34 1.16 7.25
C THR A 151 12.99 0.98 7.91
N VAL A 152 12.99 1.03 9.24
CA VAL A 152 11.78 1.03 10.06
C VAL A 152 11.53 2.45 10.52
N TRP A 153 10.30 2.91 10.33
CA TRP A 153 9.85 4.26 10.62
C TRP A 153 8.79 4.24 11.72
N ASP A 154 8.85 5.24 12.59
CA ASP A 154 7.71 5.66 13.40
C ASP A 154 7.02 6.82 12.68
N VAL A 155 5.86 6.54 12.09
CA VAL A 155 5.04 7.50 11.34
C VAL A 155 4.44 8.57 12.26
N GLY A 156 4.19 8.23 13.54
CA GLY A 156 3.64 9.17 14.52
C GLY A 156 4.68 10.18 15.00
N GLN A 157 5.93 9.74 15.17
CA GLN A 157 7.05 10.58 15.58
C GLN A 157 7.83 11.20 14.41
N GLN A 158 7.50 10.81 13.17
CA GLN A 158 8.12 11.27 11.93
C GLN A 158 9.64 10.99 11.87
N GLN A 159 10.09 9.87 12.43
CA GLN A 159 11.53 9.55 12.52
C GLN A 159 11.82 8.09 12.11
N PRO A 160 12.99 7.83 11.49
CA PRO A 160 13.48 6.46 11.33
C PRO A 160 13.89 5.91 12.70
N LEU A 161 13.35 4.76 13.07
CA LEU A 161 13.72 4.06 14.30
C LEU A 161 15.03 3.30 14.13
N THR A 162 15.22 2.64 12.99
CA THR A 162 16.44 1.86 12.68
C THR A 162 16.55 1.61 11.18
N GLY A 163 17.75 1.73 10.62
CA GLY A 163 18.11 1.25 9.28
C GLY A 163 19.12 0.11 9.38
N SER A 164 18.82 -1.04 8.79
CA SER A 164 19.76 -2.17 8.71
C SER A 164 20.46 -2.15 7.37
N GLU A 165 21.71 -1.70 7.31
CA GLU A 165 22.61 -2.01 6.19
C GLU A 165 23.04 -3.48 6.31
N THR A 166 22.58 -4.34 5.39
CA THR A 166 23.26 -5.63 5.24
C THR A 166 24.65 -5.36 4.66
N ALA A 167 25.65 -5.32 5.53
CA ALA A 167 27.05 -5.20 5.16
C ALA A 167 27.39 -6.27 4.11
N ALA A 168 27.71 -5.82 2.89
CA ALA A 168 28.34 -6.69 1.91
C ALA A 168 29.65 -7.19 2.52
N SER A 169 29.75 -8.50 2.72
CA SER A 169 30.98 -9.19 3.14
C SER A 169 32.15 -8.76 2.25
N SER A 170 32.97 -7.84 2.73
CA SER A 170 34.25 -7.51 2.11
C SER A 170 35.18 -8.70 2.32
N ALA A 171 35.54 -9.37 1.23
CA ALA A 171 36.59 -10.38 1.24
C ALA A 171 37.91 -9.71 1.69
N PRO A 172 38.70 -10.34 2.57
CA PRO A 172 39.97 -9.77 2.99
C PRO A 172 40.95 -9.73 1.82
N PRO A 173 41.84 -8.72 1.74
CA PRO A 173 42.86 -8.66 0.71
C PRO A 173 43.83 -9.84 0.84
N ALA A 174 44.04 -10.55 -0.27
CA ALA A 174 45.08 -11.57 -0.38
C ALA A 174 46.45 -10.93 -0.12
N ARG A 175 47.24 -11.61 0.72
CA ARG A 175 48.59 -11.22 1.10
C ARG A 175 49.62 -11.91 0.22
#